data_AF-A0A914WUX2-F1
#
_entry.id   AF-A0A914WUX2-F1
#
_cell.length_a   1.000
_cell.length_b   1.000
_cell.length_c   1.000
_cell.angle_alpha   90.00
_cell.angle_beta   90.00
_cell.angle_gamma   90.00
#
_symmetry.space_group_name_H-M   'P 1'
#
loop_
_entity.id
_entity.type
_entity.pdbx_description
1 polymer ?
#
loop_
_entity_poly.entity_id
_entity_poly.type
_entity_poly.pdbx_seq_one_letter_code
_entity_poly.pdbx_strand_id
1 'polypeptide(L)'
;MDVIDVLTLIAPYALLIVSFVSLFGNGTILLVVIKNASLRQKDCLYLIAALAVADFLTAVGTIPYSLNLLISSNTNCTAGTIFWTVAGNVSGVRMNQICTLCLAIDRLYALYRPFAYRAKNHLKIAQFVIAVSFIWSALEVVANVFIQDMSETKSSCTSGAGFSSAFRMYRMYSNLALNIGTQMLYAVVFRKIRKLKTEQSVQDAKDKLQQ
;
A
#
# COMPACT_ATOMS: atom_id res chain seq x y z
N MET A 1 5.81 16.63 31.29
CA MET A 1 5.13 16.21 30.05
C MET A 1 5.96 15.08 29.52
N ASP A 2 5.46 13.86 29.62
CA ASP A 2 6.25 12.68 29.29
C ASP A 2 6.42 12.59 27.78
N VAL A 3 7.48 11.92 27.32
CA VAL A 3 7.78 11.73 25.89
C VAL A 3 6.58 11.11 25.15
N ILE A 4 5.81 10.28 25.86
CA ILE A 4 4.60 9.62 25.38
C ILE A 4 3.49 10.65 25.11
N ASP A 5 3.30 11.65 25.97
CA ASP A 5 2.28 12.70 25.80
C ASP A 5 2.59 13.61 24.60
N VAL A 6 3.88 13.88 24.37
CA VAL A 6 4.32 14.66 23.21
C VAL A 6 4.10 13.89 21.91
N LEU A 7 4.39 12.59 21.92
CA LEU A 7 4.18 11.72 20.75
C LEU A 7 2.69 11.53 20.42
N THR A 8 1.84 11.33 21.42
CA THR A 8 0.38 11.20 21.21
C THR A 8 -0.24 12.49 20.70
N LEU A 9 0.31 13.65 21.06
CA LEU A 9 -0.12 14.94 20.54
C LEU A 9 0.36 15.17 19.09
N ILE A 10 1.64 14.95 18.77
CA ILE A 10 2.21 15.32 17.46
C ILE A 10 1.81 14.33 16.35
N ALA A 11 1.75 13.03 16.65
CA ALA A 11 1.48 11.99 15.65
C ALA A 11 0.20 12.21 14.82
N PRO A 12 -0.98 12.54 15.39
CA PRO A 12 -2.19 12.73 14.60
C PRO A 12 -2.12 13.96 13.67
N TYR A 13 -1.47 15.06 14.07
CA TYR A 13 -1.25 16.20 13.18
C TYR A 13 -0.32 15.84 12.00
N ALA A 14 0.77 15.13 12.29
CA ALA A 14 1.68 14.66 11.25
C ALA A 14 0.98 13.72 10.26
N LEU A 15 0.19 12.76 10.76
CA LEU A 15 -0.61 11.85 9.94
C LEU A 15 -1.60 12.60 9.06
N LEU A 16 -2.26 13.64 9.58
CA LEU A 16 -3.19 14.46 8.82
C LEU A 16 -2.48 15.20 7.67
N ILE A 17 -1.35 15.84 7.94
CA ILE A 17 -0.53 16.53 6.91
C ILE A 17 -0.09 15.55 5.83
N VAL A 18 0.49 14.41 6.22
CA VAL A 18 0.95 13.37 5.29
C VAL A 18 -0.22 12.82 4.47
N SER A 19 -1.39 12.64 5.08
CA SER A 19 -2.58 12.16 4.37
C SER A 19 -3.06 13.17 3.33
N PHE A 20 -3.03 14.48 3.62
CA PHE A 20 -3.36 15.50 2.63
C PHE A 20 -2.36 15.50 1.47
N VAL A 21 -1.06 15.46 1.76
CA VAL A 21 -0.03 15.38 0.73
C VAL A 21 -0.21 14.13 -0.14
N SER A 22 -0.49 12.98 0.49
CA SER A 22 -0.76 11.73 -0.22
C SER A 22 -2.02 11.81 -1.08
N LEU A 23 -3.10 12.43 -0.57
CA LEU A 23 -4.35 12.61 -1.30
C LEU A 23 -4.14 13.42 -2.58
N PHE A 24 -3.49 14.58 -2.48
CA PHE A 24 -3.24 15.46 -3.62
C PHE A 24 -2.19 14.90 -4.57
N GLY A 25 -1.11 14.31 -4.04
CA GLY A 25 -0.05 13.71 -4.84
C GLY A 25 -0.57 12.55 -5.70
N ASN A 26 -1.23 11.58 -5.06
CA ASN A 26 -1.78 10.43 -5.77
C ASN A 26 -2.97 10.80 -6.65
N GLY A 27 -3.81 11.74 -6.21
CA GLY A 27 -4.88 12.32 -7.05
C GLY A 27 -4.33 12.94 -8.34
N THR A 28 -3.22 13.67 -8.25
CA THR A 28 -2.57 14.27 -9.43
C THR A 28 -2.04 13.20 -10.38
N ILE A 29 -1.40 12.14 -9.87
CA ILE A 29 -0.94 11.01 -10.69
C ILE A 29 -2.12 10.38 -11.46
N LEU A 30 -3.24 10.12 -10.77
CA LEU A 30 -4.43 9.56 -11.39
C LEU A 30 -5.00 10.49 -12.47
N LEU A 31 -5.13 11.79 -12.19
CA LEU A 31 -5.60 12.79 -13.16
C LEU A 31 -4.70 12.84 -14.41
N VAL A 32 -3.38 12.82 -14.22
CA VAL A 32 -2.41 12.84 -15.32
C VAL A 32 -2.53 11.59 -16.20
N VAL A 33 -2.69 10.41 -15.59
CA VAL A 33 -2.86 9.15 -16.33
C VAL A 33 -4.20 9.10 -17.07
N ILE A 34 -5.28 9.64 -16.47
CA ILE A 34 -6.61 9.69 -17.09
C ILE A 34 -6.64 10.69 -18.26
N LYS A 35 -6.02 11.86 -18.12
CA LYS A 35 -6.06 12.92 -19.15
C LYS A 35 -5.14 12.64 -20.34
N ASN A 36 -4.00 11.98 -20.13
CA ASN A 36 -3.00 11.82 -21.18
C ASN A 36 -3.05 10.44 -21.84
N ALA A 37 -3.64 10.38 -23.05
CA ALA A 37 -3.71 9.16 -23.84
C ALA A 37 -2.33 8.60 -24.24
N SER A 38 -1.31 9.46 -24.39
CA SER A 38 0.07 9.03 -24.68
C SER A 38 0.71 8.28 -23.50
N LEU A 39 0.39 8.64 -22.25
CA LEU A 39 0.89 7.95 -21.07
C LEU A 39 0.23 6.57 -20.90
N ARG A 40 -1.03 6.44 -21.34
CA ARG A 40 -1.77 5.16 -21.40
C ARG A 40 -1.19 4.12 -22.37
N GLN A 41 -0.23 4.49 -23.21
CA GLN A 41 0.47 3.55 -24.10
C GLN A 41 1.67 2.86 -23.41
N LYS A 42 2.07 3.31 -22.21
CA LYS A 42 3.19 2.72 -21.47
C LYS A 42 2.65 1.77 -20.40
N ASP A 43 2.87 0.48 -20.62
CA ASP A 43 2.50 -0.64 -19.76
C ASP A 43 2.82 -0.44 -18.27
N CYS A 44 3.98 0.16 -17.99
CA CYS A 44 4.45 0.48 -16.64
C CYS A 44 3.54 1.46 -15.88
N LEU A 45 2.84 2.36 -16.58
CA LEU A 45 2.07 3.44 -15.96
C LEU A 45 0.71 3.00 -15.43
N TYR A 46 0.10 1.93 -15.97
CA TYR A 46 -1.16 1.39 -15.43
C TYR A 46 -0.98 0.80 -14.03
N LEU A 47 0.15 0.16 -13.81
CA LEU A 47 0.51 -0.44 -12.53
C LEU A 47 0.87 0.62 -11.49
N ILE A 48 1.52 1.70 -11.91
CA ILE A 48 1.74 2.88 -11.05
C ILE A 48 0.40 3.55 -10.72
N ALA A 49 -0.52 3.63 -11.69
CA ALA A 49 -1.88 4.13 -11.43
C ALA A 49 -2.64 3.25 -10.43
N ALA A 50 -2.52 1.92 -10.51
CA ALA A 50 -3.10 1.01 -9.52
C ALA A 50 -2.58 1.25 -8.10
N LEU A 51 -1.28 1.52 -7.96
CA LEU A 51 -0.69 1.91 -6.67
C LEU A 51 -1.23 3.26 -6.19
N ALA A 52 -1.31 4.26 -7.09
CA ALA A 52 -1.85 5.57 -6.77
C ALA A 52 -3.34 5.51 -6.35
N VAL A 53 -4.15 4.62 -6.91
CA VAL A 53 -5.52 4.37 -6.43
C VAL A 53 -5.48 3.88 -4.98
N ALA A 54 -4.57 2.96 -4.66
CA ALA A 54 -4.46 2.41 -3.31
C ALA A 54 -3.94 3.42 -2.27
N ASP A 55 -2.95 4.23 -2.65
CA ASP A 55 -2.46 5.30 -1.79
C ASP A 55 -3.51 6.40 -1.59
N PHE A 56 -4.26 6.76 -2.64
CA PHE A 56 -5.37 7.72 -2.55
C PHE A 56 -6.45 7.24 -1.58
N LEU A 57 -6.90 5.98 -1.71
CA LEU A 57 -7.90 5.41 -0.81
C LEU A 57 -7.38 5.29 0.64
N THR A 58 -6.10 4.97 0.81
CA THR A 58 -5.45 4.98 2.13
C THR A 58 -5.47 6.38 2.74
N ALA A 59 -5.17 7.42 1.97
CA ALA A 59 -5.23 8.80 2.44
C ALA A 59 -6.65 9.20 2.85
N VAL A 60 -7.65 8.90 2.02
CA VAL A 60 -9.07 9.14 2.32
C VAL A 60 -9.49 8.44 3.62
N GLY A 61 -9.06 7.20 3.85
CA GLY A 61 -9.36 6.45 5.07
C GLY A 61 -8.55 6.91 6.30
N THR A 62 -7.37 7.52 6.11
CA THR A 62 -6.51 7.97 7.19
C THR A 62 -6.93 9.34 7.74
N ILE A 63 -7.50 10.22 6.91
CA ILE A 63 -8.02 11.52 7.36
C ILE A 63 -9.06 11.39 8.49
N PRO A 64 -10.17 10.62 8.36
CA PRO A 64 -11.16 10.48 9.42
C PRO A 64 -10.57 9.78 10.66
N TYR A 65 -9.63 8.86 10.49
CA TYR A 65 -8.86 8.27 11.58
C TYR A 65 -8.08 9.33 12.37
N SER A 66 -7.29 10.15 11.69
CA SER A 66 -6.49 11.21 12.31
C SER A 66 -7.36 12.27 12.99
N LEU A 67 -8.48 12.65 12.38
CA LEU A 67 -9.44 13.56 13.01
C LEU A 67 -10.06 12.97 14.28
N ASN A 68 -10.42 11.68 14.26
CA ASN A 68 -10.96 11.02 15.44
C ASN A 68 -9.94 10.95 16.60
N LEU A 69 -8.66 10.74 16.29
CA LEU A 69 -7.59 10.80 17.28
C LEU A 69 -7.48 12.18 17.93
N LEU A 70 -7.60 13.26 17.14
CA LEU A 70 -7.56 14.65 17.63
C LEU A 70 -8.78 15.00 18.49
N ILE A 71 -9.99 14.67 18.00
CA ILE A 71 -11.25 15.04 18.68
C ILE A 71 -11.40 14.28 19.99
N SER A 72 -11.15 12.97 19.98
CA SER A 72 -11.32 12.11 21.16
C SER A 72 -10.12 12.17 22.12
N SER A 73 -9.10 12.98 21.80
CA SER A 73 -7.82 13.02 22.52
C SER A 73 -7.23 11.62 22.75
N ASN A 74 -7.44 10.70 21.80
CA ASN A 74 -7.08 9.29 21.89
C ASN A 74 -7.64 8.51 23.11
N THR A 75 -8.73 8.99 23.74
CA THR A 75 -9.32 8.37 24.94
C THR A 75 -10.80 8.03 24.76
N ASN A 76 -11.27 6.99 25.45
CA ASN A 76 -12.69 6.62 25.60
C ASN A 76 -13.50 6.53 24.30
N CYS A 77 -12.94 5.88 23.26
CA CYS A 77 -13.67 5.69 22.02
C CYS A 77 -14.60 4.46 22.09
N THR A 78 -15.85 4.65 21.65
CA THR A 78 -16.79 3.55 21.42
C THR A 78 -16.29 2.66 20.29
N ALA A 79 -16.43 1.34 20.42
CA ALA A 79 -16.01 0.39 19.39
C ALA A 79 -16.60 0.68 18.00
N GLY A 80 -17.84 1.17 17.92
CA GLY A 80 -18.45 1.60 16.65
C GLY A 80 -17.71 2.76 15.97
N THR A 81 -17.29 3.78 16.72
CA THR A 81 -16.51 4.91 16.19
C THR A 81 -15.12 4.45 15.75
N ILE A 82 -14.48 3.57 16.53
CA ILE A 82 -13.19 2.97 16.16
C ILE A 82 -13.34 2.17 14.87
N PHE A 83 -14.39 1.36 14.74
CA PHE A 83 -14.62 0.57 13.54
C PHE A 83 -14.66 1.45 12.29
N TRP A 84 -15.51 2.46 12.25
CA TRP A 84 -15.65 3.31 11.06
C TRP A 84 -14.42 4.16 10.76
N THR A 85 -13.81 4.74 11.80
CA THR A 85 -12.68 5.65 11.61
C THR A 85 -11.40 4.90 11.28
N VAL A 86 -11.18 3.73 11.88
CA VAL A 86 -9.95 2.94 11.70
C VAL A 86 -10.05 1.99 10.50
N ALA A 87 -11.24 1.46 10.16
CA ALA A 87 -11.39 0.51 9.05
C ALA A 87 -10.88 1.08 7.71
N GLY A 88 -11.14 2.36 7.43
CA GLY A 88 -10.63 3.04 6.24
C GLY A 88 -9.10 3.05 6.16
N ASN A 89 -8.43 3.45 7.25
CA ASN A 89 -6.97 3.41 7.33
C ASN A 89 -6.42 1.98 7.17
N VAL A 90 -7.03 1.01 7.86
CA VAL A 90 -6.55 -0.38 7.88
C VAL A 90 -6.69 -1.05 6.52
N SER A 91 -7.87 -0.94 5.91
CA SER A 91 -8.13 -1.45 4.57
C SER A 91 -7.20 -0.82 3.53
N GLY A 92 -7.00 0.50 3.57
CA GLY A 92 -6.09 1.19 2.66
C GLY A 92 -4.65 0.67 2.75
N VAL A 93 -4.09 0.60 3.97
CA VAL A 93 -2.74 0.08 4.19
C VAL A 93 -2.57 -1.34 3.64
N ARG A 94 -3.61 -2.18 3.77
CA ARG A 94 -3.57 -3.57 3.27
C ARG A 94 -3.68 -3.64 1.77
N MET A 95 -4.51 -2.80 1.17
CA MET A 95 -4.59 -2.67 -0.27
C MET A 95 -3.23 -2.27 -0.85
N ASN A 96 -2.54 -1.31 -0.22
CA ASN A 96 -1.19 -0.89 -0.61
C ASN A 96 -0.16 -2.03 -0.56
N GLN A 97 -0.19 -2.84 0.50
CA GLN A 97 0.74 -3.97 0.63
C GLN A 97 0.54 -5.01 -0.47
N ILE A 98 -0.71 -5.34 -0.79
CA ILE A 98 -1.03 -6.33 -1.82
C ILE A 98 -0.70 -5.78 -3.20
N CYS A 99 -1.05 -4.51 -3.48
CA CYS A 99 -0.64 -3.83 -4.70
C CYS A 99 0.88 -3.90 -4.87
N THR A 100 1.65 -3.56 -3.83
CA THR A 100 3.11 -3.57 -3.88
C THR A 100 3.68 -4.97 -4.10
N LEU A 101 3.09 -6.00 -3.47
CA LEU A 101 3.47 -7.39 -3.69
C LEU A 101 3.21 -7.81 -5.14
N CYS A 102 2.03 -7.52 -5.67
CA CYS A 102 1.67 -7.81 -7.06
C CYS A 102 2.58 -7.07 -8.04
N LEU A 103 2.98 -5.84 -7.74
CA LEU A 103 3.97 -5.09 -8.52
C LEU A 103 5.33 -5.78 -8.53
N ALA A 104 5.80 -6.26 -7.38
CA ALA A 104 7.06 -7.00 -7.32
C ALA A 104 7.02 -8.25 -8.21
N ILE A 105 5.90 -8.98 -8.20
CA ILE A 105 5.69 -10.16 -9.06
C ILE A 105 5.66 -9.77 -10.54
N ASP A 106 4.94 -8.70 -10.90
CA ASP A 106 4.87 -8.21 -12.28
C ASP A 106 6.27 -7.85 -12.81
N ARG A 107 7.09 -7.16 -12.00
CA ARG A 107 8.48 -6.83 -12.37
C ARG A 107 9.35 -8.05 -12.54
N LEU A 108 9.21 -9.06 -11.68
CA LEU A 108 9.92 -10.33 -11.88
C LEU A 108 9.50 -10.98 -13.20
N TYR A 109 8.20 -11.05 -13.47
CA TYR A 109 7.70 -11.65 -14.70
C TYR A 109 8.24 -10.93 -15.95
N ALA A 110 8.28 -9.60 -15.94
CA ALA A 110 8.87 -8.79 -17.02
C ALA A 110 10.36 -9.11 -17.25
N LEU A 111 11.14 -9.35 -16.18
CA LEU A 111 12.58 -9.64 -16.26
C LEU A 111 12.90 -11.05 -16.75
N TYR A 112 12.06 -12.03 -16.42
CA TYR A 112 12.28 -13.42 -16.83
C TYR A 112 11.67 -13.75 -18.20
N ARG A 113 10.59 -13.07 -18.60
CA ARG A 113 9.85 -13.34 -19.84
C ARG A 113 9.51 -12.06 -20.61
N PRO A 114 10.51 -11.30 -21.10
CA PRO A 114 10.29 -9.98 -21.71
C PRO A 114 9.39 -10.01 -22.94
N PHE A 115 9.53 -11.02 -23.82
CA PHE A 115 8.71 -11.15 -25.03
C PHE A 115 7.24 -11.45 -24.72
N ALA A 116 6.99 -12.37 -23.78
CA ALA A 116 5.63 -12.70 -23.35
C ALA A 116 4.99 -11.55 -22.57
N TYR A 117 5.78 -10.80 -21.79
CA TYR A 117 5.32 -9.63 -21.06
C TYR A 117 4.80 -8.54 -22.00
N ARG A 118 5.54 -8.23 -23.07
CA ARG A 118 5.15 -7.21 -24.06
C ARG A 118 3.85 -7.52 -24.80
N ALA A 119 3.45 -8.79 -24.86
CA ALA A 119 2.21 -9.22 -25.51
C ALA A 119 0.99 -9.18 -24.55
N LYS A 120 1.18 -8.89 -23.26
CA LYS A 120 0.08 -8.86 -22.28
C LYS A 120 -0.66 -7.52 -22.32
N ASN A 121 -1.90 -7.55 -21.85
CA ASN A 121 -2.69 -6.34 -21.66
C ASN A 121 -2.49 -5.83 -20.22
N HIS A 122 -1.66 -4.81 -20.06
CA HIS A 122 -1.27 -4.27 -18.75
C HIS A 122 -2.40 -3.51 -18.04
N LEU A 123 -3.39 -3.02 -18.79
CA LEU A 123 -4.60 -2.44 -18.19
C LEU A 123 -5.42 -3.51 -17.46
N LYS A 124 -5.62 -4.68 -18.09
CA LYS A 124 -6.32 -5.80 -17.43
C LYS A 124 -5.57 -6.31 -16.20
N ILE A 125 -4.24 -6.33 -16.25
CA ILE A 125 -3.41 -6.68 -15.09
C ILE A 125 -3.61 -5.66 -13.97
N ALA A 126 -3.54 -4.36 -14.26
CA ALA A 126 -3.76 -3.33 -13.25
C ALA A 126 -5.17 -3.42 -12.62
N GLN A 127 -6.21 -3.61 -13.43
CA GLN A 127 -7.58 -3.83 -12.95
C GLN A 127 -7.67 -5.06 -12.04
N PHE A 128 -7.03 -6.17 -12.44
CA PHE A 128 -6.96 -7.38 -11.63
C PHE A 128 -6.26 -7.15 -10.30
N VAL A 129 -5.12 -6.44 -10.29
CA VAL A 129 -4.38 -6.10 -9.07
C VAL A 129 -5.24 -5.26 -8.12
N ILE A 130 -5.92 -4.24 -8.63
CA ILE A 130 -6.84 -3.42 -7.82
C ILE A 130 -7.96 -4.29 -7.26
N ALA A 131 -8.59 -5.13 -8.08
CA ALA A 131 -9.69 -5.98 -7.65
C ALA A 131 -9.28 -6.96 -6.54
N VAL A 132 -8.15 -7.67 -6.71
CA VAL A 132 -7.62 -8.59 -5.70
C VAL A 132 -7.29 -7.86 -4.40
N SER A 133 -6.64 -6.70 -4.50
CA SER A 133 -6.25 -5.90 -3.34
C SER A 133 -7.49 -5.38 -2.59
N PHE A 134 -8.53 -4.97 -3.31
CA PHE A 134 -9.79 -4.53 -2.73
C PHE A 134 -10.54 -5.68 -2.04
N ILE A 135 -10.66 -6.83 -2.70
CA ILE A 135 -11.33 -8.02 -2.14
C ILE A 135 -10.65 -8.45 -0.83
N TRP A 136 -9.33 -8.54 -0.83
CA TRP A 136 -8.60 -8.95 0.37
C TRP A 136 -8.73 -7.94 1.51
N SER A 137 -8.72 -6.64 1.18
CA SER A 137 -8.93 -5.58 2.16
C SER A 137 -10.34 -5.62 2.75
N ALA A 138 -11.35 -5.94 1.92
CA ALA A 138 -12.73 -6.14 2.39
C ALA A 138 -12.85 -7.35 3.30
N LEU A 139 -12.19 -8.47 2.97
CA LEU A 139 -12.15 -9.67 3.82
C LEU A 139 -11.56 -9.37 5.21
N GLU A 140 -10.56 -8.50 5.30
CA GLU A 140 -10.00 -8.08 6.59
C GLU A 140 -10.97 -7.26 7.42
N VAL A 141 -11.70 -6.34 6.80
CA VAL A 141 -12.74 -5.57 7.49
C VAL A 141 -13.83 -6.50 8.02
N VAL A 142 -14.25 -7.47 7.21
CA VAL A 142 -15.23 -8.50 7.61
C VAL A 142 -14.69 -9.35 8.77
N ALA A 143 -13.43 -9.81 8.69
CA ALA A 143 -12.80 -10.54 9.78
C ALA A 143 -12.74 -9.71 11.08
N ASN A 144 -12.49 -8.40 10.97
CA ASN A 144 -12.51 -7.51 12.13
C ASN A 144 -13.89 -7.46 12.80
N VAL A 145 -14.98 -7.37 12.02
CA VAL A 145 -16.36 -7.38 12.56
C VAL A 145 -16.64 -8.65 13.37
N PHE A 146 -16.16 -9.81 12.92
CA PHE A 146 -16.40 -11.08 13.61
C PHE A 146 -15.51 -11.32 14.83
N ILE A 147 -14.32 -10.71 14.87
CA ILE A 147 -13.33 -10.92 15.94
C ILE A 147 -13.46 -9.84 17.04
N GLN A 148 -14.05 -8.68 16.72
CA GLN A 148 -14.15 -7.55 17.64
C GLN A 148 -15.51 -7.53 18.36
N ASP A 149 -15.46 -7.42 19.69
CA ASP A 149 -16.64 -7.11 20.49
C ASP A 149 -17.03 -5.64 20.33
N MET A 150 -18.12 -5.40 19.59
CA MET A 150 -18.59 -4.06 19.22
C MET A 150 -19.30 -3.31 20.36
N SER A 151 -19.49 -3.95 21.51
CA SER A 151 -20.13 -3.38 22.71
C SER A 151 -19.14 -2.79 23.72
N GLU A 152 -17.83 -3.01 23.54
CA GLU A 152 -16.82 -2.63 24.53
C GLU A 152 -16.25 -1.23 24.25
N THR A 153 -16.15 -0.39 25.28
CA THR A 153 -15.45 0.89 25.21
C THR A 153 -13.95 0.67 25.34
N LYS A 154 -13.15 1.22 24.41
CA LYS A 154 -11.69 1.07 24.45
C LYS A 154 -11.04 2.34 24.99
N SER A 155 -10.03 2.13 25.84
CA SER A 155 -9.27 3.22 26.46
C SER A 155 -8.39 3.99 25.47
N SER A 156 -8.02 3.38 24.34
CA SER A 156 -7.25 4.02 23.26
C SER A 156 -7.91 3.83 21.90
N CYS A 157 -7.87 4.88 21.09
CA CYS A 157 -8.47 4.95 19.76
C CYS A 157 -7.47 4.65 18.63
N THR A 158 -6.22 4.28 18.98
CA THR A 158 -5.19 3.98 17.97
C THR A 158 -5.48 2.69 17.21
N SER A 159 -5.03 2.60 15.96
CA SER A 159 -5.18 1.40 15.12
C SER A 159 -4.43 0.17 15.66
N GLY A 160 -3.58 0.33 16.68
CA GLY A 160 -2.92 -0.78 17.39
C GLY A 160 -3.70 -1.24 18.61
N ALA A 161 -4.21 -0.33 19.44
CA ALA A 161 -4.87 -0.64 20.71
C ALA A 161 -6.40 -0.72 20.61
N GLY A 162 -6.99 -0.18 19.55
CA GLY A 162 -8.45 -0.14 19.33
C GLY A 162 -9.06 -1.47 18.87
N PHE A 163 -8.25 -2.48 18.58
CA PHE A 163 -8.70 -3.80 18.14
C PHE A 163 -8.54 -4.87 19.22
N SER A 164 -9.30 -5.97 19.07
CA SER A 164 -9.12 -7.19 19.85
C SER A 164 -7.68 -7.70 19.76
N SER A 165 -7.18 -8.30 20.84
CA SER A 165 -5.82 -8.87 20.90
C SER A 165 -5.58 -9.92 19.81
N ALA A 166 -6.59 -10.74 19.52
CA ALA A 166 -6.54 -11.75 18.47
C ALA A 166 -6.39 -11.12 17.07
N PHE A 167 -7.20 -10.10 16.75
CA PHE A 167 -7.12 -9.39 15.47
C PHE A 167 -5.78 -8.67 15.31
N ARG A 168 -5.29 -8.04 16.40
CA ARG A 168 -3.98 -7.39 16.43
C ARG A 168 -2.83 -8.36 16.12
N MET A 169 -2.85 -9.55 16.73
CA MET A 169 -1.83 -10.58 16.46
C MET A 169 -1.89 -11.08 15.02
N TYR A 170 -3.09 -11.42 14.53
CA TYR A 170 -3.30 -11.82 13.14
C TYR A 170 -2.72 -10.77 12.17
N ARG A 171 -3.03 -9.49 12.41
CA ARG A 171 -2.59 -8.39 11.58
C ARG A 171 -1.06 -8.20 11.64
N MET A 172 -0.46 -8.33 12.82
CA MET A 172 0.99 -8.24 13.01
C MET A 172 1.73 -9.33 12.22
N TYR A 173 1.33 -10.60 12.38
CA TYR A 173 1.98 -11.72 11.70
C TYR A 173 1.79 -11.68 10.18
N SER A 174 0.57 -11.41 9.71
CA SER A 174 0.29 -11.27 8.27
C SER A 174 1.04 -10.10 7.64
N ASN A 175 1.13 -8.95 8.32
CA ASN A 175 1.94 -7.81 7.87
C ASN A 175 3.40 -8.21 7.73
N LEU A 176 3.96 -8.85 8.75
CA LEU A 176 5.36 -9.26 8.75
C LEU A 176 5.66 -10.20 7.56
N ALA A 177 4.81 -11.22 7.37
CA ALA A 177 4.94 -12.16 6.27
C ALA A 177 4.89 -11.49 4.89
N LEU A 178 3.89 -10.61 4.65
CA LEU A 178 3.74 -9.91 3.38
C LEU A 178 4.88 -8.94 3.09
N ASN A 179 5.34 -8.20 4.11
CA ASN A 179 6.45 -7.26 3.93
C ASN A 179 7.77 -8.00 3.67
N ILE A 180 8.09 -9.05 4.44
CA ILE A 180 9.29 -9.86 4.18
C ILE A 180 9.23 -10.47 2.77
N GLY A 181 8.09 -11.05 2.38
CA GLY A 181 7.91 -11.60 1.04
C GLY A 181 8.14 -10.57 -0.05
N THR A 182 7.57 -9.37 0.09
CA THR A 182 7.74 -8.27 -0.86
C THR A 182 9.21 -7.84 -0.97
N GLN A 183 9.90 -7.68 0.16
CA GLN A 183 11.33 -7.32 0.18
C GLN A 183 12.20 -8.39 -0.48
N MET A 184 11.91 -9.68 -0.25
CA MET A 184 12.62 -10.78 -0.89
C MET A 184 12.44 -10.75 -2.42
N LEU A 185 11.22 -10.53 -2.91
CA LEU A 185 10.97 -10.42 -4.35
C LEU A 185 11.74 -9.24 -4.98
N TYR A 186 11.72 -8.06 -4.34
CA TYR A 186 12.49 -6.91 -4.83
C TYR A 186 14.01 -7.14 -4.78
N ALA A 187 14.52 -7.88 -3.79
CA ALA A 187 15.92 -8.27 -3.77
C ALA A 187 16.29 -9.14 -4.99
N VAL A 188 15.40 -10.05 -5.42
CA VAL A 188 15.58 -10.86 -6.64
C VAL A 188 15.52 -9.99 -7.89
N VAL A 189 14.54 -9.08 -8.00
CA VAL A 189 14.43 -8.09 -9.09
C VAL A 189 15.75 -7.33 -9.24
N PHE A 190 16.26 -6.80 -8.13
CA PHE A 190 17.47 -5.98 -8.11
C PHE A 190 18.72 -6.75 -8.54
N ARG A 191 18.89 -7.98 -8.02
CA ARG A 191 19.99 -8.87 -8.43
C ARG A 191 19.93 -9.18 -9.92
N LYS A 192 18.75 -9.47 -10.45
CA LYS A 192 18.55 -9.78 -11.87
C LYS A 192 18.86 -8.58 -12.77
N ILE A 193 18.39 -7.37 -12.40
CA ILE A 193 18.71 -6.13 -13.12
C ILE A 193 20.21 -5.88 -13.16
N ARG A 194 20.91 -6.03 -12.02
CA ARG A 194 22.38 -5.87 -11.98
C ARG A 194 23.08 -6.85 -12.93
N LYS A 195 22.67 -8.11 -12.93
CA LYS A 195 23.23 -9.13 -13.83
C LYS A 195 23.06 -8.74 -15.31
N LEU A 196 21.84 -8.34 -15.70
CA LEU A 196 21.55 -7.91 -17.08
C LEU A 196 22.39 -6.70 -17.50
N LYS A 197 22.58 -5.72 -16.59
CA LYS A 197 23.41 -4.54 -16.85
C LYS A 197 24.88 -4.91 -17.06
N THR A 198 25.41 -5.84 -16.26
CA THR A 198 26.78 -6.35 -16.44
C THR A 198 26.93 -7.07 -17.77
N GLU A 199 26.01 -7.99 -18.10
CA GLU A 199 26.01 -8.72 -19.38
C GLU A 199 25.99 -7.75 -20.58
N GLN A 200 25.15 -6.71 -20.52
CA GLN A 200 25.08 -5.67 -21.55
C GLN A 200 26.39 -4.89 -21.67
N SER A 201 26.97 -4.44 -20.55
CA SER A 201 28.25 -3.70 -20.58
C SER A 201 29.42 -4.51 -21.14
N VAL A 202 29.43 -5.82 -20.91
CA VAL A 202 30.44 -6.73 -21.48
C VAL A 202 30.24 -6.88 -22.99
N GLN A 203 28.99 -6.95 -23.45
CA GLN A 203 28.67 -7.03 -24.87
C GLN A 203 29.07 -5.75 -25.60
N ASP A 204 28.70 -4.58 -25.07
CA ASP A 204 29.07 -3.28 -25.63
C ASP A 204 30.60 -3.08 -25.72
N ALA A 205 31.36 -3.65 -24.79
CA ALA A 205 32.82 -3.62 -24.81
C ALA A 205 33.42 -4.52 -25.90
N LYS A 206 32.82 -5.69 -26.17
CA LYS A 206 33.24 -6.59 -27.25
C LYS A 206 32.97 -5.99 -28.62
N ASP A 207 31.80 -5.38 -28.80
CA ASP A 207 31.41 -4.78 -30.08
C ASP A 207 32.35 -3.62 -30.47
N LYS A 208 32.89 -2.87 -29.49
CA LYS A 208 33.89 -1.81 -29.70
C LYS A 208 35.30 -2.32 -30.06
N LEU A 209 35.66 -3.54 -29.69
CA LEU A 209 36.95 -4.13 -30.05
C LEU A 209 36.95 -4.73 -31.47
N GLN A 210 35.78 -4.87 -32.08
CA GLN A 210 35.61 -5.43 -33.43
C GLN A 210 35.48 -4.35 -34.51
N GLN A 211 35.48 -3.06 -34.14
CA GLN A 211 35.53 -1.89 -35.03
C GLN A 211 36.94 -1.31 -35.07
#